data_AF-A2E7V5-F1
#
_entry.id   AF-A2E7V5-F1
#
_cell.length_a   1.000
_cell.length_b   1.000
_cell.length_c   1.000
_cell.angle_alpha   90.00
_cell.angle_beta   90.00
_cell.angle_gamma   90.00
#
_symmetry.space_group_name_H-M   'P 1'
#
loop_
_entity.id
_entity.type
_entity.pdbx_description
1 polymer ?
#
loop_
_entity_poly.entity_id
_entity_poly.type
_entity_poly.pdbx_seq_one_letter_code
_entity_poly.pdbx_strand_id
1 'polypeptide(L)'
;MQTIRELVDYAPIAEDIGKSFIIGYGAGTACGLVVGFSRNHDNLPLITLNDTLNCIEKYSGEFGYTFGIAAGLHTLSCQLSKNLKPIQKHAIAGGVAGTFIGSHWGMKGAIGGGVVGAALGAGYGYASTNPELLKYFTK
;
A
#
# COMPACT_ATOMS: atom_id res chain seq x y z
N MET A 1 -28.51 -8.82 -21.05
CA MET A 1 -27.48 -9.89 -21.03
C MET A 1 -26.04 -9.35 -21.12
N GLN A 2 -25.81 -8.02 -21.17
CA GLN A 2 -24.46 -7.42 -21.11
C GLN A 2 -23.92 -7.30 -19.68
N THR A 3 -24.78 -6.93 -18.72
CA THR A 3 -24.39 -6.70 -17.31
C THR A 3 -23.81 -7.93 -16.60
N ILE A 4 -24.27 -9.14 -16.91
CA ILE A 4 -23.75 -10.37 -16.28
C ILE A 4 -22.36 -10.74 -16.84
N ARG A 5 -22.11 -10.51 -18.14
CA ARG A 5 -20.79 -10.77 -18.74
C ARG A 5 -19.73 -9.76 -18.24
N GLU A 6 -20.10 -8.49 -18.12
CA GLU A 6 -19.21 -7.47 -17.53
C GLU A 6 -18.87 -7.80 -16.07
N LEU A 7 -19.84 -8.22 -15.26
CA LEU A 7 -19.59 -8.67 -13.88
C LEU A 7 -18.64 -9.88 -13.80
N VAL A 8 -18.72 -10.81 -14.76
CA VAL A 8 -17.84 -12.00 -14.82
C VAL A 8 -16.41 -11.64 -15.22
N ASP A 9 -16.21 -10.62 -16.06
CA ASP A 9 -14.86 -10.15 -16.44
C ASP A 9 -14.17 -9.32 -15.35
N TYR A 10 -14.94 -8.58 -14.53
CA TYR A 10 -14.39 -7.76 -13.43
C TYR A 10 -14.31 -8.47 -12.07
N ALA A 11 -15.09 -9.53 -11.84
CA ALA A 11 -15.06 -10.31 -10.60
C ALA A 11 -13.64 -10.76 -10.17
N PRO A 12 -12.80 -11.35 -11.03
CA PRO A 12 -11.45 -11.75 -10.63
C PRO A 12 -10.54 -10.56 -10.32
N ILE A 13 -10.74 -9.42 -10.99
CA ILE A 13 -9.98 -8.19 -10.73
C ILE A 13 -10.39 -7.60 -9.37
N ALA A 14 -11.70 -7.59 -9.06
CA ALA A 14 -12.22 -7.11 -7.79
C ALA A 14 -11.76 -8.00 -6.62
N GLU A 15 -11.69 -9.31 -6.81
CA GLU A 15 -11.18 -10.25 -5.80
C GLU A 15 -9.68 -10.00 -5.51
N ASP A 16 -8.85 -9.84 -6.55
CA ASP A 16 -7.43 -9.54 -6.40
C ASP A 16 -7.18 -8.20 -5.69
N ILE A 17 -7.98 -7.17 -6.02
CA ILE A 17 -7.95 -5.87 -5.36
C ILE A 17 -8.36 -6.01 -3.89
N GLY A 18 -9.44 -6.76 -3.60
CA GLY A 18 -9.92 -6.99 -2.24
C GLY A 18 -8.89 -7.71 -1.36
N LYS A 19 -8.26 -8.77 -1.88
CA LYS A 19 -7.15 -9.46 -1.21
C LYS A 19 -5.98 -8.53 -0.93
N SER A 20 -5.59 -7.74 -1.93
CA SER A 20 -4.50 -6.77 -1.79
C SER A 20 -4.83 -5.69 -0.78
N PHE A 21 -6.09 -5.22 -0.76
CA PHE A 21 -6.57 -4.26 0.23
C PHE A 21 -6.47 -4.82 1.65
N ILE A 22 -6.90 -6.06 1.89
CA ILE A 22 -6.82 -6.68 3.22
C ILE A 22 -5.37 -6.81 3.69
N ILE A 23 -4.46 -7.25 2.80
CA ILE A 23 -3.03 -7.34 3.11
C ILE A 23 -2.45 -5.95 3.43
N GLY A 24 -2.75 -4.95 2.58
CA GLY A 24 -2.32 -3.57 2.78
C GLY A 24 -2.88 -2.98 4.09
N TYR A 25 -4.15 -3.25 4.39
CA TYR A 25 -4.80 -2.80 5.62
C TYR A 25 -4.15 -3.39 6.86
N GLY A 26 -3.83 -4.70 6.84
CA GLY A 26 -3.11 -5.35 7.93
C GLY A 26 -1.73 -4.76 8.16
N ALA A 27 -0.95 -4.56 7.08
CA ALA A 27 0.37 -3.93 7.17
C ALA A 27 0.29 -2.47 7.67
N GLY A 28 -0.65 -1.68 7.16
CA GLY A 28 -0.88 -0.30 7.58
C GLY A 28 -1.30 -0.20 9.04
N THR A 29 -2.19 -1.10 9.49
CA THR A 29 -2.60 -1.20 10.91
C THR A 29 -1.38 -1.46 11.79
N ALA A 30 -0.53 -2.43 11.43
CA ALA A 30 0.69 -2.72 12.19
C ALA A 30 1.65 -1.52 12.26
N CYS A 31 1.84 -0.79 11.14
CA CYS A 31 2.60 0.45 11.15
C CYS A 31 1.97 1.53 12.05
N GLY A 32 0.64 1.70 11.97
CA GLY A 32 -0.10 2.66 12.77
C GLY A 32 -0.04 2.37 14.28
N LEU A 33 -0.03 1.08 14.67
CA LEU A 33 0.23 0.66 16.05
C LEU A 33 1.60 1.17 16.52
N VAL A 34 2.67 0.90 15.75
CA VAL A 34 4.04 1.30 16.11
C VAL A 34 4.17 2.83 16.21
N VAL A 35 3.58 3.56 15.26
CA VAL A 35 3.58 5.04 15.27
C VAL A 35 2.78 5.60 16.46
N GLY A 36 1.62 5.01 16.75
CA GLY A 36 0.78 5.40 17.89
C GLY A 36 1.48 5.17 19.23
N PHE A 37 2.17 4.04 19.39
CA PHE A 37 2.99 3.78 20.57
C PHE A 37 4.18 4.73 20.69
N SER A 38 4.90 5.02 19.59
CA SER A 38 6.09 5.88 19.67
C SER A 38 5.74 7.33 20.02
N ARG A 39 4.59 7.84 19.56
CA ARG A 39 4.14 9.20 19.89
C ARG A 39 3.82 9.42 21.37
N ASN A 40 3.48 8.35 22.09
CA ASN A 40 3.17 8.42 23.51
C ASN A 40 4.34 7.96 24.40
N HIS A 41 5.44 7.49 23.81
CA HIS A 41 6.57 6.87 24.52
C HIS A 41 7.15 7.79 25.62
N ASP A 42 7.25 9.09 25.37
CA ASP A 42 7.85 10.04 26.32
C ASP A 42 6.93 10.40 27.50
N ASN A 43 5.64 10.06 27.41
CA ASN A 43 4.62 10.46 28.37
C ASN A 43 3.90 9.25 29.01
N LEU A 44 4.41 8.02 28.81
CA LEU A 44 3.82 6.77 29.30
C LEU A 44 3.48 6.74 30.81
N PRO A 45 4.26 7.36 31.74
CA PRO A 45 3.86 7.36 33.15
C PRO A 45 2.80 8.43 33.49
N LEU A 46 2.50 9.38 32.58
CA LEU A 46 1.63 10.54 32.81
C LEU A 46 0.36 10.54 31.94
N ILE A 47 0.31 9.74 30.87
CA ILE A 47 -0.86 9.58 29.99
C ILE A 47 -1.77 8.46 30.49
N THR A 48 -3.08 8.74 30.56
CA THR A 48 -4.09 7.73 30.87
C THR A 48 -4.07 6.63 29.81
N LEU A 49 -4.07 5.35 30.18
CA LEU A 49 -4.10 4.21 29.26
C LEU A 49 -5.15 4.37 28.14
N ASN A 50 -6.28 5.00 28.47
CA ASN A 50 -7.36 5.33 27.54
C ASN A 50 -6.93 6.29 26.40
N ASP A 51 -6.12 7.30 26.68
CA ASP A 51 -5.63 8.25 25.68
C ASP A 51 -4.59 7.61 24.76
N THR A 52 -3.77 6.71 25.31
CA THR A 52 -2.85 5.89 24.52
C THR A 52 -3.60 4.95 23.58
N LEU A 53 -4.64 4.27 24.05
CA LEU A 53 -5.48 3.41 23.22
C LEU A 53 -6.21 4.19 22.13
N ASN A 54 -6.80 5.34 22.45
CA ASN A 54 -7.46 6.20 21.47
C ASN A 54 -6.49 6.71 20.38
N CYS A 55 -5.27 7.06 20.77
CA CYS A 55 -4.22 7.47 19.84
C CYS A 55 -3.86 6.32 18.89
N ILE A 56 -3.60 5.13 19.44
CA ILE A 56 -3.27 3.93 18.68
C ILE A 56 -4.39 3.56 17.70
N GLU A 57 -5.65 3.55 18.15
CA GLU A 57 -6.80 3.23 17.31
C GLU A 57 -6.90 4.20 16.12
N LYS A 58 -6.75 5.50 16.38
CA LYS A 58 -6.79 6.52 15.33
C LYS A 58 -5.70 6.32 14.28
N TYR A 59 -4.44 6.15 14.68
CA TYR A 59 -3.34 5.95 13.73
C TYR A 59 -3.42 4.61 13.00
N SER A 60 -3.84 3.55 13.70
CA SER A 60 -3.99 2.21 13.12
C SER A 60 -5.08 2.19 12.05
N GLY A 61 -6.22 2.82 12.31
CA GLY A 61 -7.29 2.98 11.32
C GLY A 61 -6.84 3.82 10.13
N GLU A 62 -6.26 5.00 10.37
CA GLU A 62 -5.81 5.90 9.31
C GLU A 62 -4.76 5.25 8.41
N PHE A 63 -3.71 4.66 8.98
CA PHE A 63 -2.68 3.97 8.21
C PHE A 63 -3.21 2.70 7.55
N GLY A 64 -4.06 1.94 8.23
CA GLY A 64 -4.71 0.74 7.67
C GLY A 64 -5.48 1.06 6.40
N TYR A 65 -6.37 2.05 6.44
CA TYR A 65 -7.14 2.45 5.26
C TYR A 65 -6.26 3.00 4.14
N THR A 66 -5.29 3.88 4.45
CA THR A 66 -4.40 4.45 3.44
C THR A 66 -3.56 3.39 2.74
N PHE A 67 -2.99 2.43 3.48
CA PHE A 67 -2.20 1.34 2.91
C PHE A 67 -3.07 0.33 2.16
N GLY A 68 -4.28 0.06 2.65
CA GLY A 68 -5.25 -0.78 1.94
C GLY A 68 -5.61 -0.21 0.57
N ILE A 69 -5.92 1.09 0.50
CA ILE A 69 -6.21 1.78 -0.78
C ILE A 69 -4.98 1.78 -1.68
N ALA A 70 -3.79 2.09 -1.15
CA ALA A 70 -2.56 2.10 -1.93
C ALA A 70 -2.24 0.71 -2.53
N ALA A 71 -2.41 -0.36 -1.76
CA ALA A 71 -2.24 -1.74 -2.23
C ALA A 71 -3.28 -2.10 -3.31
N GLY A 72 -4.53 -1.70 -3.11
CA GLY A 72 -5.59 -1.87 -4.12
C GLY A 72 -5.29 -1.12 -5.42
N LEU A 73 -4.85 0.13 -5.33
CA LEU A 73 -4.44 0.96 -6.48
C LEU A 73 -3.23 0.35 -7.22
N HIS A 74 -2.25 -0.17 -6.49
CA HIS A 74 -1.11 -0.87 -7.07
C HIS A 74 -1.58 -2.10 -7.86
N THR A 75 -2.43 -2.94 -7.26
CA THR A 75 -2.95 -4.15 -7.91
C THR A 75 -3.80 -3.82 -9.12
N LEU A 76 -4.71 -2.84 -9.03
CA LEU A 76 -5.47 -2.35 -10.18
C LEU A 76 -4.55 -1.85 -11.30
N SER A 77 -3.54 -1.06 -10.98
CA SER A 77 -2.58 -0.53 -11.95
C SER A 77 -1.78 -1.65 -12.63
N CYS A 78 -1.39 -2.70 -11.89
CA CYS A 78 -0.76 -3.88 -12.46
C CYS A 78 -1.71 -4.64 -13.41
N GLN A 79 -2.99 -4.73 -13.06
CA GLN A 79 -4.01 -5.43 -13.84
C GLN A 79 -4.35 -4.67 -15.14
N LEU A 80 -4.34 -3.33 -15.11
CA LEU A 80 -4.48 -2.48 -16.29
C LEU A 80 -3.23 -2.48 -17.19
N SER A 81 -2.06 -2.69 -16.59
CA SER A 81 -0.76 -2.65 -17.27
C SER A 81 -0.19 -4.04 -17.58
N LYS A 82 -1.03 -5.08 -17.65
CA LYS A 82 -0.60 -6.49 -17.79
C LYS A 82 0.32 -6.77 -18.98
N ASN A 83 0.14 -6.04 -20.07
CA ASN A 83 0.89 -6.24 -21.32
C ASN A 83 2.29 -5.61 -21.29
N LEU A 84 2.63 -4.84 -20.25
CA LEU A 84 3.95 -4.21 -20.12
C LEU A 84 4.96 -5.17 -19.49
N LYS A 85 6.25 -4.88 -19.71
CA LYS A 85 7.34 -5.61 -19.03
C LYS A 85 7.17 -5.51 -17.51
N PRO A 86 7.52 -6.54 -16.72
CA PRO A 86 7.32 -6.55 -15.28
C PRO A 86 7.87 -5.32 -14.55
N ILE A 87 9.07 -4.87 -14.95
CA ILE A 87 9.69 -3.64 -14.41
C ILE A 87 8.81 -2.42 -14.65
N GLN A 88 8.33 -2.21 -15.88
CA GLN A 88 7.50 -1.06 -16.23
C GLN A 88 6.12 -1.12 -15.55
N LYS A 89 5.51 -2.30 -15.54
CA LYS A 89 4.22 -2.56 -14.87
C LYS A 89 4.28 -2.19 -13.39
N HIS A 90 5.28 -2.70 -12.67
CA HIS A 90 5.42 -2.45 -11.25
C HIS A 90 5.92 -1.03 -10.95
N ALA A 91 6.72 -0.41 -11.83
CA ALA A 91 7.09 1.00 -11.70
C ALA A 91 5.87 1.93 -11.78
N ILE A 92 4.97 1.71 -12.75
CA ILE A 92 3.73 2.50 -12.87
C ILE A 92 2.85 2.29 -11.65
N ALA A 93 2.62 1.02 -11.27
CA ALA A 93 1.78 0.69 -10.13
C ALA A 93 2.32 1.25 -8.81
N GLY A 94 3.63 1.15 -8.58
CA GLY A 94 4.32 1.73 -7.44
C GLY A 94 4.26 3.26 -7.45
N GLY A 95 4.40 3.89 -8.62
CA GLY A 95 4.29 5.34 -8.78
C GLY A 95 2.88 5.85 -8.46
N VAL A 96 1.83 5.16 -8.90
CA VAL A 96 0.43 5.52 -8.60
C VAL A 96 0.16 5.42 -7.09
N ALA A 97 0.52 4.28 -6.48
CA ALA A 97 0.35 4.08 -5.04
C ALA A 97 1.17 5.08 -4.22
N GLY A 98 2.41 5.35 -4.62
CA GLY A 98 3.29 6.31 -3.97
C GLY A 98 2.78 7.75 -4.10
N THR A 99 2.23 8.13 -5.26
CA THR A 99 1.59 9.44 -5.47
C THR A 99 0.38 9.60 -4.56
N PHE A 100 -0.46 8.56 -4.45
CA PHE A 100 -1.61 8.55 -3.55
C PHE A 100 -1.20 8.78 -2.10
N ILE A 101 -0.28 7.98 -1.56
CA ILE A 101 0.21 8.14 -0.19
C ILE A 101 0.86 9.52 -0.01
N GLY A 102 1.71 9.92 -0.95
CA GLY A 102 2.43 11.19 -0.93
C GLY A 102 1.51 12.42 -0.95
N SER A 103 0.32 12.30 -1.54
CA SER A 103 -0.64 13.41 -1.66
C SER A 103 -1.14 13.94 -0.32
N HIS A 104 -1.05 13.14 0.76
CA HIS A 104 -1.34 13.59 2.12
C HIS A 104 -0.47 14.76 2.58
N TRP A 105 0.73 14.94 2.02
CA TRP A 105 1.63 16.07 2.31
C TRP A 105 1.63 17.12 1.19
N GLY A 106 0.61 17.14 0.34
CA GLY A 106 0.45 18.08 -0.76
C GLY A 106 1.23 17.71 -2.02
N MET A 107 1.30 18.65 -2.97
CA MET A 107 1.82 18.38 -4.32
C MET A 107 3.27 17.91 -4.35
N LYS A 108 4.13 18.47 -3.49
CA LYS A 108 5.54 18.01 -3.39
C LYS A 108 5.64 16.60 -2.84
N GLY A 109 4.79 16.27 -1.86
CA GLY A 109 4.67 14.91 -1.31
C GLY A 109 4.18 13.92 -2.37
N ALA A 110 3.19 14.29 -3.17
CA ALA A 110 2.68 13.46 -4.26
C ALA A 110 3.77 13.15 -5.31
N ILE A 111 4.54 14.15 -5.73
CA ILE A 111 5.64 13.96 -6.68
C ILE A 111 6.74 13.09 -6.07
N GLY A 112 7.18 13.40 -4.85
CA GLY A 112 8.22 12.62 -4.16
C GLY A 112 7.81 11.16 -3.93
N GLY A 113 6.59 10.96 -3.43
CA GLY A 113 6.00 9.64 -3.22
C GLY A 113 5.87 8.87 -4.53
N GLY A 114 5.46 9.53 -5.62
CA GLY A 114 5.39 8.92 -6.95
C GLY A 114 6.74 8.46 -7.48
N VAL A 115 7.78 9.28 -7.35
CA VAL A 115 9.14 8.91 -7.81
C VAL A 115 9.70 7.74 -6.99
N VAL A 116 9.61 7.82 -5.66
CA VAL A 116 10.09 6.75 -4.76
C VAL A 116 9.30 5.46 -4.98
N GLY A 117 7.97 5.57 -5.06
CA GLY A 117 7.09 4.44 -5.33
C GLY A 117 7.40 3.77 -6.66
N ALA A 118 7.67 4.55 -7.71
CA ALA A 118 8.05 4.00 -9.02
C ALA A 118 9.41 3.29 -8.98
N ALA A 119 10.39 3.83 -8.26
CA ALA A 119 11.69 3.19 -8.09
C ALA A 119 11.59 1.85 -7.33
N LEU A 120 10.84 1.83 -6.22
CA LEU A 120 10.58 0.60 -5.46
C LEU A 120 9.83 -0.43 -6.29
N GLY A 121 8.82 0.01 -7.04
CA GLY A 121 8.07 -0.81 -7.97
C GLY A 121 8.95 -1.40 -9.08
N ALA A 122 9.82 -0.59 -9.69
CA ALA A 122 10.77 -1.07 -10.69
C ALA A 122 11.74 -2.12 -10.09
N GLY A 123 12.22 -1.89 -8.87
CA GLY A 123 13.07 -2.83 -8.14
C GLY A 123 12.37 -4.18 -7.90
N TYR A 124 11.11 -4.15 -7.44
CA TYR A 124 10.30 -5.36 -7.29
C TYR A 124 10.05 -6.06 -8.62
N GLY A 125 9.71 -5.30 -9.67
CA GLY A 125 9.56 -5.81 -11.03
C GLY A 125 10.83 -6.48 -11.55
N TYR A 126 12.01 -5.94 -11.24
CA TYR A 126 13.29 -6.54 -11.60
C TYR A 126 13.58 -7.81 -10.80
N ALA A 127 13.29 -7.82 -9.50
CA ALA A 127 13.46 -8.98 -8.63
C ALA A 127 12.53 -10.14 -9.02
N SER A 128 11.27 -9.84 -9.38
CA SER A 128 10.32 -10.86 -9.87
C SER A 128 10.74 -11.53 -11.18
N THR A 129 11.54 -10.83 -12.01
CA THR A 129 12.15 -11.42 -13.21
C THR A 129 13.47 -12.15 -12.97
N ASN A 130 14.07 -12.00 -11.78
CA ASN A 130 15.36 -12.59 -11.41
C ASN A 130 15.25 -13.28 -10.02
N PRO A 131 14.71 -14.51 -9.96
CA PRO A 131 14.33 -15.16 -8.70
C PRO A 131 15.50 -15.45 -7.74
N GLU A 132 16.75 -15.39 -8.20
CA GLU A 132 17.92 -15.47 -7.31
C GLU A 132 18.05 -14.25 -6.37
N LEU A 133 17.53 -13.08 -6.78
CA LEU A 133 17.53 -11.85 -5.97
C LEU A 133 16.36 -11.81 -4.96
N LEU A 134 15.26 -12.50 -5.23
CA LEU A 134 14.12 -12.60 -4.31
C LEU A 134 14.53 -13.20 -2.96
N LYS A 135 15.52 -14.09 -2.94
CA LYS A 135 16.09 -14.69 -1.71
C LYS A 135 16.72 -13.67 -0.75
N TYR A 136 17.07 -12.48 -1.22
CA TYR A 136 17.59 -11.40 -0.37
C TYR A 136 16.49 -10.52 0.24
N PHE A 137 15.24 -10.59 -0.27
CA PHE A 137 14.10 -9.82 0.23
C PHE A 137 13.14 -10.63 1.11
N THR A 138 13.24 -11.97 1.12
CA THR A 138 12.39 -12.88 1.91
C THR A 138 13.10 -13.60 3.07
N LYS A 139 14.28 -13.11 3.48
CA LYS A 139 14.96 -13.61 4.70
C LYS A 139 14.38 -13.00 5.96
#